data_AF-B7G3V1-F1
#
_entry.id   AF-B7G3V1-F1
#
_cell.length_a   1.000
_cell.length_b   1.000
_cell.length_c   1.000
_cell.angle_alpha   90.00
_cell.angle_beta   90.00
_cell.angle_gamma   90.00
#
_symmetry.space_group_name_H-M   'P 1'
#
loop_
_entity.id
_entity.type
_entity.pdbx_description
1 polymer ?
#
loop_
_entity_poly.entity_id
_entity_poly.type
_entity_poly.pdbx_seq_one_letter_code
_entity_poly.pdbx_strand_id
1 'polypeptide(L)'
;WTKEEDAILLKIVQGMQMPMKWSVVAQNLHDRTGKQCRERYVNHLNPRLKVTDWNPVEDSTIFHLYNTIGSHWAKMSKVIPGRTDNGIKNRFHNLRRQYERE
;
A
#
# COMPACT_ATOMS: atom_id res chain seq x y z
N TRP A 1 -8.83 -2.42 -12.03
CA TRP A 1 -7.63 -1.64 -12.34
C TRP A 1 -7.00 -2.23 -13.57
N THR A 2 -7.51 -1.81 -14.71
CA THR A 2 -6.85 -1.98 -16.00
C THR A 2 -5.70 -0.97 -16.11
N LYS A 3 -4.84 -1.15 -17.12
CA LYS A 3 -3.73 -0.22 -17.37
C LYS A 3 -4.25 1.19 -17.70
N GLU A 4 -5.38 1.26 -18.39
CA GLU A 4 -6.05 2.50 -18.77
C GLU A 4 -6.60 3.23 -17.53
N GLU A 5 -7.25 2.50 -16.62
CA GLU A 5 -7.72 3.07 -15.34
C GLU A 5 -6.55 3.60 -14.49
N ASP A 6 -5.44 2.86 -14.43
CA ASP A 6 -4.24 3.30 -13.70
C ASP A 6 -3.60 4.54 -14.34
N ALA A 7 -3.55 4.62 -15.67
CA ALA A 7 -3.02 5.78 -16.39
C ALA A 7 -3.88 7.03 -16.17
N ILE A 8 -5.21 6.90 -16.22
CA ILE A 8 -6.13 7.99 -15.90
C ILE A 8 -5.93 8.45 -14.45
N LEU A 9 -5.89 7.50 -13.50
CA LEU A 9 -5.67 7.80 -12.09
C LEU A 9 -4.36 8.56 -11.85
N LEU A 10 -3.25 8.08 -12.43
CA LEU A 10 -1.94 8.73 -12.32
C LEU A 10 -1.93 10.13 -12.92
N LYS A 11 -2.51 10.31 -14.11
CA LYS A 11 -2.59 11.61 -14.79
C LYS A 11 -3.33 12.65 -13.94
N ILE A 12 -4.45 12.27 -13.35
CA ILE A 12 -5.23 13.16 -12.49
C ILE A 12 -4.46 13.51 -11.21
N VAL A 13 -3.84 12.51 -10.58
CA VAL A 13 -3.08 12.72 -9.33
C VAL A 13 -1.85 13.60 -9.55
N GLN A 14 -1.16 13.48 -10.69
CA GLN A 14 -0.02 14.33 -11.03
C GLN A 14 -0.39 15.80 -11.20
N GLY A 15 -1.61 16.10 -11.66
CA GLY A 15 -2.11 17.47 -11.86
C GLY A 15 -2.68 18.12 -10.60
N MET A 16 -2.77 17.42 -9.47
CA MET A 16 -3.40 17.91 -8.24
C MET A 16 -2.38 18.09 -7.12
N GLN A 17 -2.54 19.16 -6.33
CA GLN A 17 -1.79 19.33 -5.08
C GLN A 17 -2.42 18.50 -3.95
N MET A 18 -1.56 17.98 -3.07
CA MET A 18 -1.99 17.24 -1.88
C MET A 18 -2.30 18.21 -0.72
N PRO A 19 -3.32 17.94 0.13
CA PRO A 19 -4.19 16.77 0.11
C PRO A 19 -5.34 16.89 -0.91
N MET A 20 -5.52 15.85 -1.74
CA MET A 20 -6.55 15.83 -2.79
C MET A 20 -7.86 15.17 -2.34
N LYS A 21 -8.99 15.61 -2.92
CA LYS A 21 -10.30 14.98 -2.73
C LYS A 21 -10.48 13.83 -3.73
N TRP A 22 -10.34 12.60 -3.26
CA TRP A 22 -10.48 11.40 -4.09
C TRP A 22 -11.86 11.21 -4.73
N SER A 23 -12.91 11.84 -4.18
CA SER A 23 -14.24 11.89 -4.82
C SER A 23 -14.21 12.61 -6.18
N VAL A 24 -13.35 13.61 -6.36
CA VAL A 24 -13.16 14.32 -7.64
C VAL A 24 -12.43 13.42 -8.65
N VAL A 25 -11.45 12.66 -8.18
CA VAL A 25 -10.72 11.68 -9.01
C VAL A 25 -11.68 10.62 -9.55
N ALA A 26 -12.56 10.11 -8.69
CA ALA A 26 -13.57 9.12 -9.03
C ALA A 26 -14.56 9.58 -10.12
N GLN A 27 -14.84 10.88 -10.25
CA GLN A 27 -15.73 11.39 -11.32
C GLN A 27 -15.20 11.10 -12.73
N ASN A 28 -13.89 10.87 -12.87
CA ASN A 28 -13.23 10.55 -14.14
C ASN A 28 -13.09 9.04 -14.36
N LEU A 29 -13.54 8.20 -13.41
CA LEU A 29 -13.49 6.75 -13.45
C LEU A 29 -14.89 6.20 -13.13
N HIS A 30 -15.69 5.97 -14.18
CA HIS A 30 -17.13 5.68 -14.09
C HIS A 30 -17.51 4.57 -13.09
N ASP A 31 -16.66 3.54 -12.90
CA ASP A 31 -16.92 2.41 -11.99
C ASP A 31 -16.03 2.38 -10.74
N ARG A 32 -15.41 3.52 -10.39
CA ARG A 32 -14.52 3.60 -9.21
C ARG A 32 -15.00 4.66 -8.24
N THR A 33 -15.10 4.27 -6.98
CA THR A 33 -15.32 5.19 -5.86
C THR A 33 -14.02 5.90 -5.47
N GLY A 34 -14.13 7.05 -4.79
CA GLY A 34 -12.97 7.77 -4.29
C GLY A 34 -12.12 6.93 -3.32
N LYS A 35 -12.77 6.06 -2.52
CA LYS A 35 -12.08 5.10 -1.65
C LYS A 35 -11.20 4.15 -2.48
N GLN A 36 -11.75 3.54 -3.53
CA GLN A 36 -11.00 2.63 -4.40
C GLN A 36 -9.84 3.35 -5.10
N CYS A 37 -10.05 4.58 -5.58
CA CYS A 37 -8.99 5.39 -6.21
C CYS A 37 -7.84 5.65 -5.23
N ARG A 38 -8.16 6.06 -4.00
CA ARG A 38 -7.17 6.26 -2.94
C ARG A 38 -6.40 4.98 -2.64
N GLU A 39 -7.11 3.89 -2.41
CA GLU A 39 -6.50 2.60 -2.07
C GLU A 39 -5.57 2.11 -3.18
N ARG A 40 -5.97 2.26 -4.46
CA ARG A 40 -5.11 1.90 -5.59
C ARG A 40 -3.86 2.74 -5.63
N TYR A 41 -3.99 4.05 -5.54
CA TYR A 41 -2.83 4.93 -5.60
C TYR A 41 -1.88 4.67 -4.43
N VAL A 42 -2.40 4.69 -3.20
CA VAL A 42 -1.59 4.54 -1.98
C VAL A 42 -0.89 3.20 -1.92
N ASN A 43 -1.51 2.10 -2.38
CA ASN A 43 -0.95 0.76 -2.26
C ASN A 43 -0.16 0.27 -3.48
N HIS A 44 -0.36 0.86 -4.67
CA HIS A 44 0.21 0.29 -5.90
C HIS A 44 0.83 1.32 -6.85
N LEU A 45 0.26 2.51 -7.00
CA LEU A 45 0.70 3.46 -8.04
C LEU A 45 1.59 4.59 -7.53
N ASN A 46 1.64 4.80 -6.21
CA ASN A 46 2.47 5.85 -5.63
C ASN A 46 3.95 5.57 -5.94
N PRO A 47 4.67 6.47 -6.63
CA PRO A 47 6.06 6.25 -7.04
C PRO A 47 7.04 6.14 -5.85
N ARG A 48 6.61 6.53 -4.64
CA ARG A 48 7.42 6.37 -3.42
C ARG A 48 7.42 4.94 -2.87
N LEU A 49 6.62 4.04 -3.44
CA LEU A 49 6.58 2.64 -3.02
C LEU A 49 7.77 1.86 -3.57
N LYS A 50 8.31 0.97 -2.75
CA LYS A 50 9.29 -0.03 -3.20
C LYS A 50 8.56 -1.13 -3.95
N VAL A 51 8.95 -1.33 -5.22
CA VAL A 51 8.46 -2.41 -6.09
C VAL A 51 9.32 -3.67 -5.97
N THR A 52 10.39 -3.63 -5.17
CA THR A 52 11.30 -4.76 -4.97
C THR A 52 10.70 -5.84 -4.07
N ASP A 53 11.20 -7.06 -4.18
CA ASP A 53 10.86 -8.15 -3.27
C ASP A 53 11.16 -7.81 -1.81
N TRP A 54 10.46 -8.49 -0.91
CA TRP A 54 10.71 -8.42 0.53
C TRP A 54 12.04 -9.07 0.86
N ASN A 55 12.84 -8.39 1.67
CA ASN A 55 14.11 -8.95 2.13
C ASN A 55 14.00 -9.51 3.57
N PRO A 56 14.92 -10.40 3.99
CA PRO A 56 14.87 -11.02 5.32
C PRO A 56 14.97 -10.02 6.50
N VAL A 57 15.61 -8.87 6.29
CA VAL A 57 15.72 -7.80 7.31
C VAL A 57 14.35 -7.14 7.51
N GLU A 58 13.63 -6.87 6.42
CA GLU A 58 12.25 -6.38 6.48
C GLU A 58 11.36 -7.38 7.22
N ASP A 59 11.45 -8.67 6.89
CA ASP A 59 10.65 -9.73 7.52
C ASP A 59 10.90 -9.82 9.04
N SER A 60 12.18 -9.83 9.44
CA SER A 60 12.59 -9.83 10.85
C SER A 60 12.06 -8.59 11.58
N THR A 61 12.12 -7.42 10.91
CA THR A 61 11.61 -6.16 11.45
C THR A 61 10.10 -6.21 11.64
N ILE A 62 9.35 -6.80 10.69
CA ILE A 62 7.90 -6.95 10.79
C ILE A 62 7.53 -7.80 12.01
N PHE A 63 8.18 -8.95 12.21
CA PHE A 63 7.92 -9.80 13.37
C PHE A 63 8.28 -9.11 14.68
N HIS A 64 9.45 -8.46 14.75
CA HIS A 64 9.87 -7.70 15.93
C HIS A 64 8.83 -6.62 16.28
N LEU A 65 8.44 -5.79 15.31
CA LEU A 65 7.45 -4.75 15.53
C LEU A 65 6.09 -5.35 15.91
N TYR A 66 5.65 -6.43 15.28
CA TYR A 66 4.40 -7.08 15.65
C TYR A 66 4.41 -7.57 17.10
N ASN A 67 5.53 -8.12 17.58
CA ASN A 67 5.67 -8.55 18.97
C ASN A 67 5.70 -7.36 19.95
N THR A 68 6.23 -6.20 19.54
CA THR A 68 6.31 -5.02 20.41
C THR A 68 5.01 -4.21 20.44
N ILE A 69 4.37 -4.01 19.28
CA ILE A 69 3.23 -3.10 19.14
C ILE A 69 1.97 -3.78 18.60
N GLY A 70 1.96 -5.07 18.25
CA GLY A 70 0.78 -5.75 17.68
C GLY A 70 0.45 -5.30 16.25
N SER A 71 -0.81 -5.43 15.82
CA SER A 71 -1.28 -5.20 14.44
C SER A 71 -1.36 -3.71 14.00
N HIS A 72 -0.48 -2.86 14.51
CA HIS A 72 -0.41 -1.43 14.20
C HIS A 72 0.35 -1.16 12.89
N TRP A 73 -0.16 -1.68 11.77
CA TRP A 73 0.47 -1.65 10.45
C TRP A 73 0.85 -0.24 9.96
N ALA A 74 -0.02 0.75 10.20
CA ALA A 74 0.24 2.14 9.85
C ALA A 74 1.39 2.78 10.64
N LYS A 75 1.71 2.25 11.83
CA LYS A 75 2.90 2.67 12.59
C LYS A 75 4.14 1.97 12.04
N MET A 76 4.03 0.70 11.65
CA MET A 76 5.12 -0.06 11.04
C MET A 76 5.55 0.50 9.67
N SER A 77 4.61 0.98 8.85
CA SER A 77 4.94 1.59 7.55
C SER A 77 5.76 2.87 7.66
N LYS A 78 5.76 3.53 8.83
CA LYS A 78 6.66 4.65 9.12
C LYS A 78 8.09 4.21 9.44
N VAL A 79 8.26 2.97 9.91
CA VAL A 79 9.55 2.37 10.27
C VAL A 79 10.17 1.64 9.07
N ILE A 80 9.34 1.06 8.19
CA ILE A 80 9.77 0.31 7.01
C ILE A 80 9.50 1.16 5.76
N PRO A 81 10.44 2.05 5.38
CA PRO A 81 10.20 3.03 4.32
C PRO A 81 9.97 2.36 2.96
N GLY A 82 8.97 2.86 2.24
CA GLY A 82 8.57 2.37 0.92
C GLY A 82 7.63 1.17 0.94
N ARG A 83 7.26 0.63 2.11
CA ARG A 83 6.22 -0.39 2.26
C ARG A 83 4.94 0.23 2.81
N THR A 84 3.79 -0.18 2.29
CA THR A 84 2.50 0.24 2.83
C THR A 84 2.10 -0.58 4.04
N ASP A 85 1.21 -0.03 4.85
CA ASP A 85 0.53 -0.75 5.93
C ASP A 85 -0.15 -2.02 5.43
N ASN A 86 -0.84 -1.96 4.29
CA ASN A 86 -1.45 -3.13 3.66
C ASN A 86 -0.40 -4.14 3.18
N GLY A 87 0.70 -3.67 2.60
CA GLY A 87 1.82 -4.52 2.19
C GLY A 87 2.45 -5.28 3.36
N ILE A 88 2.72 -4.58 4.47
CA ILE A 88 3.28 -5.16 5.70
C ILE A 88 2.34 -6.21 6.28
N LYS A 89 1.05 -5.88 6.44
CA LYS A 89 0.02 -6.83 6.91
C LYS A 89 0.01 -8.10 6.07
N ASN A 90 0.01 -7.95 4.73
CA ASN A 90 -0.02 -9.08 3.82
C ASN A 90 1.26 -9.94 3.94
N ARG A 91 2.43 -9.29 4.05
CA ARG A 91 3.71 -9.99 4.23
C ARG A 91 3.72 -10.78 5.53
N PHE A 92 3.31 -10.17 6.65
CA PHE A 92 3.21 -10.84 7.94
C PHE A 92 2.35 -12.12 7.88
N HIS A 93 1.13 -12.02 7.33
CA HIS A 93 0.25 -13.19 7.22
C HIS A 93 0.80 -14.27 6.27
N ASN A 94 1.50 -13.87 5.20
CA ASN A 94 2.19 -14.83 4.32
C ASN A 94 3.30 -15.56 5.06
N LEU A 95 4.17 -14.84 5.79
CA LEU A 95 5.25 -15.43 6.58
C LEU A 95 4.70 -16.36 7.65
N ARG A 96 3.68 -15.93 8.40
CA ARG A 96 3.08 -16.75 9.47
C ARG A 96 2.52 -18.07 8.93
N ARG A 97 1.85 -18.05 7.77
CA ARG A 97 1.37 -19.27 7.10
C ARG A 97 2.49 -20.15 6.58
N GLN A 98 3.66 -19.61 6.25
CA GLN A 98 4.82 -20.40 5.86
C GLN A 98 5.36 -21.15 7.08
N TYR A 99 5.58 -20.46 8.19
CA TYR A 99 6.02 -21.06 9.46
C TYR A 99 5.05 -22.10 10.01
N GLU A 100 3.73 -21.90 9.89
CA GLU A 100 2.72 -22.86 10.37
C GLU A 100 2.68 -24.16 9.54
N ARG A 101 3.32 -24.20 8.36
CA ARG A 101 3.34 -25.37 7.46
C ARG A 101 4.65 -26.16 7.52
N GLU A 102 5.67 -25.60 8.18
CA GLU A 102 6.96 -26.24 8.44
C GLU A 102 6.94 -26.90 9.83
#